data_AF-A0A2S1FII6-F1
#
_entry.id   AF-A0A2S1FII6-F1
#
_cell.length_a   1.000
_cell.length_b   1.000
_cell.length_c   1.000
_cell.angle_alpha   90.00
_cell.angle_beta   90.00
_cell.angle_gamma   90.00
#
_symmetry.space_group_name_H-M   'P 1'
#
loop_
_entity.id
_entity.type
_entity.pdbx_description
1 polymer ?
#
loop_
_entity_poly.entity_id
_entity_poly.type
_entity_poly.pdbx_seq_one_letter_code
_entity_poly.pdbx_strand_id
1 'polypeptide(L)'
;MNGLACYGPKNNTIAEIGFHLHAHLAIFRDGMQLAVPENIGLVGDENVPGTACDYPLHTHDATGILHVEAFNNNPVTLGQFFAIWGQPLSRTNVAGLINMPVAVYIQDGGNLRKYQGDLASIELKSFRSIVIQLGTPLTEIPTYELAIGPQ
;
A
#
# COMPACT_ATOMS: atom_id res chain seq x y z
N MET A 1 -4.44 17.82 1.11
CA MET A 1 -3.66 17.51 -0.10
C MET A 1 -2.37 16.90 0.38
N ASN A 2 -2.19 15.59 0.18
CA ASN A 2 -1.29 14.75 1.01
C ASN A 2 0.07 14.48 0.35
N GLY A 3 0.60 15.47 -0.37
CA GLY A 3 2.03 15.59 -0.68
C GLY A 3 2.60 14.70 -1.80
N LEU A 4 1.86 13.73 -2.35
CA LEU A 4 2.30 12.97 -3.53
C LEU A 4 1.68 13.56 -4.79
N ALA A 5 2.54 14.06 -5.68
CA ALA A 5 2.14 14.41 -7.03
C ALA A 5 2.07 13.13 -7.86
N CYS A 6 1.08 13.06 -8.73
CA CYS A 6 1.04 12.05 -9.77
C CYS A 6 2.06 12.44 -10.86
N TYR A 7 2.88 11.48 -11.30
CA TYR A 7 3.87 11.70 -12.36
C TYR A 7 3.28 11.39 -13.74
N GLY A 8 3.12 12.42 -14.54
CA GLY A 8 2.60 12.30 -15.91
C GLY A 8 2.90 13.56 -16.73
N PRO A 9 2.74 13.47 -18.07
CA PRO A 9 2.19 12.32 -18.80
C PRO A 9 3.21 11.23 -19.16
N LYS A 10 2.81 9.95 -19.08
CA LYS A 10 3.65 8.76 -19.37
C LYS A 10 4.42 8.79 -20.70
N ASN A 11 3.95 9.56 -21.69
CA ASN A 11 4.51 9.57 -23.04
C ASN A 11 5.60 10.62 -23.31
N ASN A 12 6.01 11.41 -22.31
CA ASN A 12 7.08 12.39 -22.47
C ASN A 12 8.17 12.16 -21.42
N THR A 13 9.35 11.74 -21.87
CA THR A 13 10.58 11.49 -21.10
C THR A 13 10.50 10.33 -20.10
N ILE A 14 11.42 9.37 -20.22
CA ILE A 14 11.64 8.32 -19.21
C ILE A 14 12.01 9.06 -17.92
N ALA A 15 11.03 9.20 -17.04
CA ALA A 15 11.27 9.47 -15.64
C ALA A 15 12.11 8.30 -15.12
N GLU A 16 13.42 8.47 -14.97
CA GLU A 16 14.24 7.45 -14.31
C GLU A 16 13.74 7.30 -12.87
N ILE A 17 13.17 6.15 -12.56
CA ILE A 17 12.82 5.76 -11.19
C ILE A 17 14.14 5.65 -10.41
N GLY A 18 14.39 6.61 -9.53
CA GLY A 18 15.60 6.66 -8.69
C GLY A 18 15.50 5.81 -7.43
N PHE A 19 14.29 5.34 -7.10
CA PHE A 19 14.01 4.56 -5.90
C PHE A 19 12.83 3.62 -6.14
N HIS A 20 13.05 2.34 -5.85
CA HIS A 20 12.05 1.29 -6.02
C HIS A 20 12.02 0.35 -4.82
N LEU A 21 10.85 0.12 -4.23
CA LEU A 21 10.64 -0.94 -3.24
C LEU A 21 9.24 -1.57 -3.33
N HIS A 22 9.12 -2.76 -2.75
CA HIS A 22 7.85 -3.44 -2.55
C HIS A 22 7.56 -3.62 -1.06
N ALA A 23 6.31 -3.37 -0.67
CA ALA A 23 5.74 -3.74 0.62
C ALA A 23 4.46 -4.56 0.41
N HIS A 24 3.94 -5.21 1.46
CA HIS A 24 2.69 -5.97 1.38
C HIS A 24 1.65 -5.44 2.36
N LEU A 25 0.40 -5.30 1.92
CA LEU A 25 -0.76 -5.00 2.74
C LEU A 25 -1.78 -6.14 2.63
N ALA A 26 -2.08 -6.77 3.76
CA ALA A 26 -3.20 -7.69 3.89
C ALA A 26 -4.27 -7.11 4.81
N ILE A 27 -5.53 -7.16 4.37
CA ILE A 27 -6.68 -6.75 5.17
C ILE A 27 -7.55 -7.98 5.41
N PHE A 28 -7.86 -8.28 6.66
CA PHE A 28 -8.73 -9.38 7.05
C PHE A 28 -9.99 -8.86 7.73
N ARG A 29 -11.13 -9.42 7.36
CA ARG A 29 -12.41 -9.23 8.05
C ARG A 29 -12.92 -10.57 8.54
N ASP A 30 -13.04 -10.71 9.86
CA ASP A 30 -13.54 -11.93 10.52
C ASP A 30 -12.85 -13.21 10.03
N GLY A 31 -11.53 -13.16 9.87
CA GLY A 31 -10.73 -14.29 9.40
C GLY A 31 -10.64 -14.46 7.88
N MET A 32 -11.41 -13.72 7.09
CA MET A 32 -11.36 -13.75 5.63
C MET A 32 -10.46 -12.64 5.08
N GLN A 33 -9.48 -12.98 4.24
CA GLN A 33 -8.68 -11.99 3.54
C GLN A 33 -9.53 -11.27 2.49
N LEU A 34 -9.49 -9.94 2.52
CA LEU A 34 -10.04 -9.07 1.49
C LEU A 34 -8.96 -8.70 0.50
N ALA A 35 -9.32 -8.61 -0.78
CA ALA A 35 -8.42 -8.11 -1.81
C ALA A 35 -8.15 -6.61 -1.60
N VAL A 36 -6.91 -6.20 -1.81
CA VAL A 36 -6.58 -4.80 -2.09
C VAL A 36 -6.77 -4.63 -3.60
N PRO A 37 -7.60 -3.70 -4.10
CA PRO A 37 -7.83 -3.53 -5.52
C PRO A 37 -6.56 -3.30 -6.33
N GLU A 38 -6.53 -3.82 -7.56
CA GLU A 38 -5.53 -3.47 -8.56
C GLU A 38 -5.68 -2.00 -9.02
N ASN A 39 -4.63 -1.47 -9.63
CA ASN A 39 -4.60 -0.13 -10.26
C ASN A 39 -4.88 1.06 -9.32
N ILE A 40 -4.81 0.89 -7.99
CA ILE A 40 -4.78 2.03 -7.07
C ILE A 40 -3.54 2.86 -7.40
N GLY A 41 -3.74 4.16 -7.63
CA GLY A 41 -2.65 5.09 -7.96
C GLY A 41 -2.22 5.08 -9.43
N LEU A 42 -2.86 4.29 -10.29
CA LEU A 42 -2.68 4.34 -11.74
C LEU A 42 -3.92 5.02 -12.34
N VAL A 43 -3.75 6.21 -12.94
CA VAL A 43 -4.89 7.03 -13.41
C VAL A 43 -4.71 7.48 -14.85
N GLY A 44 -5.84 7.73 -15.52
CA GLY A 44 -5.88 8.15 -16.93
C GLY A 44 -5.87 6.98 -17.92
N ASP A 45 -5.75 7.31 -19.21
CA ASP A 45 -5.73 6.33 -20.30
C ASP A 45 -4.37 6.37 -21.00
N GLU A 46 -3.64 5.26 -20.92
CA GLU A 46 -2.33 5.11 -21.55
C GLU A 46 -2.39 5.21 -23.09
N ASN A 47 -3.57 4.94 -23.67
CA ASN A 47 -3.82 5.08 -25.10
C ASN A 47 -4.10 6.53 -25.52
N VAL A 48 -4.35 7.43 -24.56
CA VAL A 48 -4.60 8.85 -24.82
C VAL A 48 -3.41 9.67 -24.32
N PRO A 49 -2.55 10.18 -25.23
CA PRO A 49 -1.39 10.97 -24.88
C PRO A 49 -1.75 12.14 -23.95
N GLY A 50 -0.95 12.32 -22.90
CA GLY A 50 -1.17 13.44 -21.98
C GLY A 50 -2.07 13.13 -20.78
N THR A 51 -2.76 11.98 -20.74
CA THR A 51 -3.80 11.72 -19.72
C THR A 51 -3.39 10.71 -18.65
N ALA A 52 -2.53 9.75 -19.00
CA ALA A 52 -2.04 8.74 -18.06
C ALA A 52 -0.98 9.30 -17.10
N CYS A 53 -1.08 8.89 -15.85
CA CYS A 53 -0.25 9.34 -14.77
C CYS A 53 -0.21 8.31 -13.64
N ASP A 54 0.97 8.08 -13.08
CA ASP A 54 1.16 7.12 -12.00
C ASP A 54 1.58 7.87 -10.73
N TYR A 55 0.92 7.56 -9.63
CA TYR A 55 1.43 7.96 -8.33
C TYR A 55 2.66 7.11 -7.97
N PRO A 56 3.66 7.68 -7.28
CA PRO A 56 4.81 6.92 -6.79
C PRO A 56 4.46 5.77 -5.85
N LEU A 57 3.20 5.64 -5.43
CA LEU A 57 2.71 4.59 -4.56
C LEU A 57 1.44 4.01 -5.18
N HIS A 58 1.52 2.76 -5.65
CA HIS A 58 0.46 2.14 -6.44
C HIS A 58 0.44 0.61 -6.31
N THR A 59 -0.54 -0.04 -6.94
CA THR A 59 -0.70 -1.50 -7.03
C THR A 59 -0.85 -1.92 -8.49
N HIS A 60 -0.19 -3.01 -8.91
CA HIS A 60 -0.40 -3.60 -10.23
C HIS A 60 -1.46 -4.70 -10.27
N ASP A 61 -1.76 -5.32 -9.14
CA ASP A 61 -2.70 -6.44 -9.05
C ASP A 61 -3.50 -6.41 -7.74
N ALA A 62 -4.34 -7.43 -7.55
CA ALA A 62 -5.23 -7.53 -6.39
C ALA A 62 -4.61 -8.24 -5.17
N THR A 63 -3.31 -8.54 -5.18
CA THR A 63 -2.67 -9.39 -4.16
C THR A 63 -2.37 -8.64 -2.85
N GLY A 64 -2.26 -7.31 -2.91
CA GLY A 64 -1.83 -6.48 -1.78
C GLY A 64 -0.38 -6.03 -1.83
N ILE A 65 0.34 -6.30 -2.93
CA ILE A 65 1.69 -5.76 -3.14
C ILE A 65 1.58 -4.25 -3.43
N LEU A 66 2.24 -3.46 -2.59
CA LEU A 66 2.38 -2.02 -2.73
C LEU A 66 3.72 -1.72 -3.39
N HIS A 67 3.68 -1.06 -4.53
CA HIS A 67 4.85 -0.57 -5.25
C HIS A 67 5.14 0.85 -4.81
N VAL A 68 6.42 1.14 -4.53
CA VAL A 68 6.90 2.50 -4.36
C VAL A 68 7.95 2.76 -5.42
N GLU A 69 7.61 3.59 -6.40
CA GLU A 69 8.44 3.94 -7.55
C GLU A 69 8.56 5.46 -7.60
N ALA A 70 9.66 5.99 -7.08
CA ALA A 70 9.84 7.42 -6.88
C ALA A 70 11.19 7.92 -7.39
N PHE A 71 11.31 9.22 -7.61
CA PHE A 71 12.58 9.87 -7.98
C PHE A 71 13.61 9.93 -6.85
N ASN A 72 13.16 9.81 -5.60
CA ASN A 72 13.99 9.90 -4.41
C ASN A 72 13.50 8.91 -3.35
N ASN A 73 14.31 8.71 -2.31
CA ASN A 73 14.03 7.78 -1.21
C ASN A 73 13.27 8.43 -0.05
N ASN A 74 12.44 9.45 -0.32
CA ASN A 74 11.62 10.05 0.73
C ASN A 74 10.71 8.98 1.35
N PRO A 75 10.64 8.87 2.69
CA PRO A 75 9.76 7.91 3.33
C PRO A 75 8.31 8.14 2.92
N VAL A 76 7.65 7.06 2.50
CA VAL A 76 6.22 7.04 2.21
C VAL A 76 5.48 6.21 3.25
N THR A 77 4.22 6.52 3.49
CA THR A 77 3.42 5.86 4.54
C THR A 77 2.18 5.17 4.00
N LEU A 78 1.68 4.23 4.79
CA LEU A 78 0.40 3.57 4.56
C LEU A 78 -0.75 4.58 4.49
N GLY A 79 -0.68 5.67 5.26
CA GLY A 79 -1.66 6.77 5.18
C GLY A 79 -1.68 7.45 3.81
N GLN A 80 -0.52 7.61 3.16
CA GLN A 80 -0.46 8.15 1.80
C GLN A 80 -1.07 7.18 0.79
N PHE A 81 -0.82 5.87 0.93
CA PHE A 81 -1.48 4.85 0.09
C PHE A 81 -3.01 4.94 0.20
N PHE A 82 -3.54 4.93 1.41
CA PHE A 82 -4.98 5.02 1.64
C PHE A 82 -5.58 6.35 1.15
N ALA A 83 -4.81 7.44 1.21
CA ALA A 83 -5.23 8.71 0.63
C ALA A 83 -5.31 8.66 -0.91
N ILE A 84 -4.35 7.99 -1.58
CA ILE A 84 -4.40 7.75 -3.04
C ILE A 84 -5.58 6.85 -3.39
N TRP A 85 -5.82 5.80 -2.59
CA TRP A 85 -6.98 4.92 -2.73
C TRP A 85 -8.32 5.63 -2.45
N GLY A 86 -8.31 6.78 -1.77
CA GLY A 86 -9.52 7.48 -1.37
C GLY A 86 -10.29 6.76 -0.25
N GLN A 87 -9.60 5.95 0.54
CA GLN A 87 -10.16 5.15 1.62
C GLN A 87 -9.71 5.68 2.99
N PRO A 88 -10.59 5.67 4.01
CA PRO A 88 -10.20 6.04 5.37
C PRO A 88 -9.25 5.00 5.99
N LEU A 89 -8.30 5.47 6.80
CA LEU A 89 -7.42 4.62 7.59
C LEU A 89 -7.30 5.15 9.02
N SER A 90 -7.81 4.37 9.97
CA SER A 90 -7.73 4.64 11.40
C SER A 90 -8.01 3.35 12.19
N ARG A 91 -7.90 3.41 13.52
CA ARG A 91 -8.25 2.28 14.40
C ARG A 91 -9.74 1.98 14.49
N THR A 92 -10.59 2.83 13.91
CA THR A 92 -12.05 2.69 13.96
C THR A 92 -12.70 2.65 12.57
N ASN A 93 -11.90 2.85 11.52
CA ASN A 93 -12.35 2.82 10.13
C ASN A 93 -11.18 2.45 9.21
N VAL A 94 -11.27 1.29 8.57
CA VAL A 94 -10.31 0.83 7.56
C VAL A 94 -11.09 0.58 6.28
N ALA A 95 -10.88 1.41 5.25
CA ALA A 95 -11.57 1.32 3.97
C ALA A 95 -13.10 1.21 4.07
N GLY A 96 -13.71 1.96 4.99
CA GLY A 96 -15.16 1.98 5.22
C GLY A 96 -15.67 0.88 6.15
N LEU A 97 -14.80 -0.06 6.56
CA LEU A 97 -15.13 -1.07 7.56
C LEU A 97 -15.05 -0.45 8.96
N ILE A 98 -16.20 -0.34 9.61
CA ILE A 98 -16.41 0.33 10.90
C ILE A 98 -17.04 -0.60 11.93
N ASN A 99 -17.06 -0.19 13.19
CA ASN A 99 -17.68 -0.91 14.31
C ASN A 99 -17.09 -2.31 14.57
N MET A 100 -15.80 -2.49 14.25
CA MET A 100 -15.07 -3.73 14.48
C MET A 100 -13.75 -3.42 15.21
N PRO A 101 -13.29 -4.30 16.12
CA PRO A 101 -11.98 -4.15 16.72
C PRO A 101 -10.89 -4.27 15.64
N VAL A 102 -9.96 -3.33 15.62
CA VAL A 102 -8.82 -3.31 14.69
C VAL A 102 -7.54 -3.69 15.43
N ALA A 103 -6.83 -4.69 14.91
CA ALA A 103 -5.45 -4.95 15.30
C ALA A 103 -4.55 -4.94 14.07
N VAL A 104 -3.36 -4.40 14.21
CA VAL A 104 -2.38 -4.28 13.13
C VAL A 104 -1.08 -4.93 13.55
N TYR A 105 -0.48 -5.66 12.63
CA TYR A 105 0.80 -6.33 12.80
C TYR A 105 1.74 -5.90 11.68
N ILE A 106 3.00 -5.71 12.04
CA ILE A 106 4.08 -5.40 11.09
C ILE A 106 5.11 -6.51 11.19
N GLN A 107 5.58 -6.97 10.05
CA GLN A 107 6.66 -7.92 9.94
C GLN A 107 7.77 -7.35 9.08
N ASP A 108 8.98 -7.32 9.64
CA ASP A 108 10.21 -6.91 8.96
C ASP A 108 11.27 -8.00 9.17
N GLY A 109 11.76 -8.63 8.11
CA GLY A 109 12.85 -9.62 8.20
C GLY A 109 12.58 -10.76 9.20
N GLY A 110 11.33 -11.24 9.27
CA GLY A 110 10.90 -12.27 10.23
C GLY A 110 10.52 -11.77 11.63
N ASN A 111 10.72 -10.49 11.94
CA ASN A 111 10.32 -9.89 13.21
C ASN A 111 8.86 -9.41 13.16
N LEU A 112 7.93 -10.30 13.53
CA LEU A 112 6.52 -10.01 13.69
C LEU A 112 6.23 -9.28 15.01
N ARG A 113 5.53 -8.15 14.93
CA ARG A 113 5.11 -7.39 16.11
C ARG A 113 3.75 -6.74 15.93
N LYS A 114 3.01 -6.62 17.03
CA LYS A 114 1.76 -5.85 17.08
C LYS A 114 2.08 -4.35 17.06
N TYR A 115 1.39 -3.60 16.20
CA TYR A 115 1.57 -2.16 16.05
C TYR A 115 0.49 -1.37 16.80
N GLN A 116 0.93 -0.47 17.68
CA GLN A 116 0.06 0.33 18.57
C GLN A 116 -0.02 1.81 18.20
N GLY A 117 0.83 2.28 17.26
CA GLY A 117 0.85 3.67 16.81
C GLY A 117 -0.30 4.06 15.89
N ASP A 118 -0.19 5.25 15.30
CA ASP A 118 -1.09 5.72 14.26
C ASP A 118 -0.88 4.93 12.96
N LEU A 119 -1.94 4.31 12.44
CA LEU A 119 -1.88 3.47 11.24
C LEU A 119 -1.42 4.26 10.01
N ALA A 120 -1.79 5.54 9.92
CA ALA A 120 -1.39 6.40 8.82
C ALA A 120 0.11 6.72 8.83
N SER A 121 0.78 6.56 9.98
CA SER A 121 2.21 6.81 10.16
C SER A 121 3.10 5.60 9.86
N ILE A 122 2.52 4.45 9.51
CA ILE A 122 3.29 3.24 9.18
C ILE A 122 4.09 3.51 7.89
N GLU A 123 5.39 3.67 8.03
CA GLU A 123 6.32 3.78 6.90
C GLU A 123 6.31 2.48 6.06
N LEU A 124 6.31 2.60 4.75
CA LEU A 124 6.51 1.47 3.84
C LEU A 124 8.01 1.25 3.65
N LYS A 125 8.44 0.00 3.83
CA LYS A 125 9.84 -0.42 3.67
C LYS A 125 9.89 -1.64 2.76
N SER A 126 11.04 -1.83 2.11
CA SER A 126 11.27 -3.01 1.30
C SER A 126 11.04 -4.27 2.14
N PHE A 127 10.25 -5.20 1.61
CA PHE A 127 9.87 -6.47 2.26
C PHE A 127 9.08 -6.34 3.57
N ARG A 128 8.56 -5.15 3.90
CA ARG A 128 7.65 -4.98 5.03
C ARG A 128 6.29 -5.57 4.68
N SER A 129 5.80 -6.48 5.53
CA SER A 129 4.42 -6.95 5.50
C SER A 129 3.60 -6.29 6.61
N ILE A 130 2.39 -5.83 6.26
CA ILE A 130 1.43 -5.19 7.15
C ILE A 130 0.14 -5.99 7.09
N VAL A 131 -0.29 -6.52 8.24
CA VAL A 131 -1.58 -7.20 8.37
C VAL A 131 -2.51 -6.34 9.21
N ILE A 132 -3.64 -5.93 8.64
CA ILE A 132 -4.74 -5.28 9.34
C ILE A 132 -5.86 -6.30 9.51
N GLN A 133 -6.18 -6.69 10.74
CA GLN A 133 -7.33 -7.54 11.02
C GLN A 133 -8.46 -6.73 11.67
N LEU A 134 -9.68 -6.98 11.20
CA LEU A 134 -10.92 -6.41 11.71
C LEU A 134 -11.83 -7.53 12.21
N GLY A 135 -12.39 -7.36 13.41
CA GLY A 135 -13.33 -8.32 13.98
C GLY A 135 -12.64 -9.49 14.64
N THR A 136 -13.04 -10.71 14.27
CA THR A 136 -12.48 -11.94 14.85
C THR A 136 -10.97 -12.02 14.60
N PRO A 137 -10.14 -12.17 15.66
CA PRO A 137 -8.70 -12.33 15.50
C PRO A 137 -8.32 -13.56 14.67
N LEU A 138 -7.27 -13.44 13.88
CA LEU A 138 -6.66 -14.60 13.23
C LEU A 138 -5.99 -15.51 14.28
N THR A 139 -6.00 -16.81 14.02
CA THR A 139 -5.26 -17.79 14.83
C THR A 139 -3.76 -17.72 14.60
N GLU A 140 -3.35 -17.31 13.41
CA GLU A 140 -1.97 -17.09 12.99
C GLU A 140 -1.90 -15.87 12.08
N ILE A 141 -0.87 -15.04 12.24
CA ILE A 141 -0.67 -13.88 11.37
C ILE A 141 0.12 -14.34 10.13
N PRO A 142 -0.44 -14.21 8.92
CA PRO A 142 0.23 -14.67 7.71
C PRO A 142 1.50 -13.87 7.43
N THR A 143 2.50 -14.57 6.89
CA THR A 143 3.70 -13.98 6.31
C THR A 143 3.53 -13.94 4.79
N TYR A 144 3.90 -12.81 4.18
CA TYR A 144 3.92 -12.66 2.73
C TYR A 144 5.38 -12.47 2.32
N GLU A 145 5.88 -13.39 1.49
CA GLU A 145 7.17 -13.23 0.84
C GLU A 145 6.95 -12.47 -0.47
N LEU A 146 7.56 -11.30 -0.59
CA LEU A 146 7.56 -10.55 -1.84
C LEU A 146 8.67 -11.14 -2.71
N ALA A 147 8.28 -11.91 -3.73
CA ALA A 147 9.22 -12.40 -4.73
C ALA A 147 9.89 -11.20 -5.41
N ILE A 148 11.22 -11.25 -5.55
CA ILE A 148 11.99 -10.23 -6.24
C ILE A 148 11.65 -10.33 -7.74
N GLY A 149 10.74 -9.48 -8.23
CA GLY A 149 10.66 -9.19 -9.66
C GLY A 149 11.94 -8.49 -10.12
N PRO A 150 12.39 -8.66 -11.38
CA PRO A 150 13.59 -7.99 -11.86
C PRO A 150 13.45 -6.48 -11.69
N GLN A 151 14.50 -5.85 -11.14
CA GLN A 151 14.64 -4.39 -11.13
C GLN A 151 14.93 -3.87 -12.53
#